data_AF-A0A6L7CLV7-F1
#
_entry.id   AF-A0A6L7CLV7-F1
#
_cell.length_a   1.000
_cell.length_b   1.000
_cell.length_c   1.000
_cell.angle_alpha   90.00
_cell.angle_beta   90.00
_cell.angle_gamma   90.00
#
_symmetry.space_group_name_H-M   'P 1'
#
loop_
_entity.id
_entity.type
_entity.pdbx_description
1 polymer ?
#
loop_
_entity_poly.entity_id
_entity_poly.type
_entity_poly.pdbx_seq_one_letter_code
_entity_poly.pdbx_strand_id
1 'polypeptide(L)'
;MSKVALITGVTGQDGSYLAEFLLEKGYEVHGIKRRASSFNTERVDHIYQDPHTCNPKFHLHYGDLSDTSNLTRILREVQPDEVYNLGAMSHVAVSFESPEYTADVDAMGTLRLLEAIRFLGLEKKTRFYQASTSELYGLVQEIPQKETTPFYPRSPYAVAKLYAYWITVNYRESYGMYA
;
A
#
# COMPACT_ATOMS: atom_id res chain seq x y z
N MET A 1 22.00 4.05 -10.19
CA MET A 1 21.04 4.96 -9.52
C MET A 1 20.45 4.21 -8.33
N SER A 2 20.08 4.92 -7.26
CA SER A 2 19.33 4.32 -6.16
C SER A 2 17.95 3.90 -6.67
N LYS A 3 17.41 2.79 -6.17
CA LYS A 3 16.03 2.39 -6.45
C LYS A 3 15.07 3.25 -5.63
N VAL A 4 13.93 3.56 -6.21
CA VAL A 4 12.90 4.39 -5.57
C VAL A 4 11.73 3.52 -5.11
N ALA A 5 11.40 3.58 -3.82
CA ALA A 5 10.26 2.89 -3.23
C ALA A 5 9.18 3.87 -2.78
N LEU A 6 7.91 3.55 -3.06
CA LEU A 6 6.75 4.27 -2.53
C LEU A 6 5.96 3.35 -1.58
N ILE A 7 5.80 3.76 -0.33
CA ILE A 7 5.10 3.00 0.72
C ILE A 7 3.82 3.75 1.11
N THR A 8 2.65 3.14 0.89
CA THR A 8 1.41 3.62 1.50
C THR A 8 1.31 3.07 2.93
N GLY A 9 0.69 3.81 3.86
CA GLY A 9 0.62 3.35 5.26
C GLY A 9 1.98 3.34 5.97
N VAL A 10 2.93 4.19 5.53
CA VAL A 10 4.30 4.25 6.07
C VAL A 10 4.37 4.51 7.58
N THR A 11 3.35 5.15 8.16
CA THR A 11 3.27 5.45 9.60
C THR A 11 2.66 4.31 10.43
N GLY A 12 2.22 3.23 9.77
CA GLY A 12 1.81 1.98 10.39
C GLY A 12 3.02 1.14 10.84
N GLN A 13 2.74 0.00 11.46
CA GLN A 13 3.78 -0.91 11.97
C GLN A 13 4.68 -1.42 10.84
N ASP A 14 4.10 -2.09 9.85
CA ASP A 14 4.88 -2.73 8.78
C ASP A 14 5.55 -1.69 7.88
N GLY A 15 4.88 -0.54 7.69
CA GLY A 15 5.41 0.58 6.92
C GLY A 15 6.68 1.18 7.52
N SER A 16 6.76 1.33 8.85
CA SER A 16 7.96 1.88 9.49
C SER A 16 9.14 0.92 9.40
N TYR A 17 8.92 -0.38 9.67
CA TYR A 17 9.98 -1.39 9.54
C TYR A 17 10.44 -1.56 8.10
N LEU A 18 9.52 -1.52 7.13
CA LEU A 18 9.89 -1.60 5.71
C LEU A 18 10.69 -0.37 5.27
N ALA A 19 10.33 0.83 5.75
CA ALA A 19 11.07 2.04 5.44
C ALA A 19 12.53 1.95 5.93
N GLU A 20 12.76 1.52 7.17
CA GLU A 20 14.10 1.25 7.72
C GLU A 20 14.87 0.26 6.84
N PHE A 21 14.27 -0.90 6.56
CA PHE A 21 14.90 -1.97 5.79
C PHE A 21 15.31 -1.52 4.38
N LEU A 22 14.47 -0.72 3.71
CA LEU A 22 14.79 -0.21 2.37
C LEU A 22 15.85 0.90 2.40
N LEU A 23 15.82 1.77 3.41
CA LEU A 23 16.85 2.79 3.62
C LEU A 23 18.23 2.16 3.87
N GLU A 24 18.29 1.10 4.69
CA GLU A 24 19.52 0.31 4.91
C GLU A 24 20.06 -0.31 3.62
N LYS A 25 19.18 -0.70 2.70
CA LYS A 25 19.53 -1.18 1.36
C LYS A 25 19.91 -0.08 0.37
N GLY A 26 19.88 1.18 0.80
CA GLY A 26 20.27 2.33 0.00
C GLY A 26 19.20 2.85 -0.96
N TYR A 27 17.94 2.44 -0.79
CA TYR A 27 16.80 2.98 -1.54
C TYR A 27 16.56 4.45 -1.20
N GLU A 28 15.95 5.16 -2.14
CA GLU A 28 15.20 6.39 -1.88
C GLU A 28 13.76 5.98 -1.54
N VAL A 29 13.29 6.34 -0.36
CA VAL A 29 12.01 5.89 0.21
C VAL A 29 11.06 7.06 0.33
N HIS A 30 9.92 6.95 -0.34
CA HIS A 30 8.81 7.88 -0.25
C HIS A 30 7.66 7.22 0.51
N GLY A 31 7.10 7.93 1.48
CA GLY A 31 5.95 7.48 2.25
C GLY A 31 4.74 8.37 2.03
N ILE A 32 3.55 7.77 1.86
CA ILE A 32 2.29 8.52 1.87
C ILE A 32 1.76 8.57 3.31
N LYS A 33 1.58 9.78 3.84
CA LYS A 33 0.96 10.03 5.14
C LYS A 33 -0.36 10.77 4.99
N ARG A 34 -1.35 10.39 5.81
CA ARG A 34 -2.62 11.11 5.90
C ARG A 34 -2.44 12.42 6.66
N ARG A 35 -3.18 13.44 6.26
CA ARG A 35 -3.29 14.70 7.03
C ARG A 35 -4.03 14.42 8.33
N ALA A 36 -3.43 14.78 9.45
CA ALA A 36 -4.04 14.72 10.78
C ALA A 36 -3.92 16.08 11.47
N SER A 37 -4.81 16.37 12.42
CA SER A 37 -4.76 17.58 13.24
C SER A 37 -3.65 17.53 14.30
N SER A 38 -3.14 16.33 14.58
CA SER A 38 -2.05 16.05 15.51
C SER A 38 -0.92 15.31 14.80
N PHE A 39 0.27 15.26 15.41
CA PHE A 39 1.37 14.45 14.91
C PHE A 39 0.96 12.98 14.84
N ASN A 40 1.32 12.32 13.73
CA ASN A 40 0.97 10.93 13.44
C ASN A 40 2.13 10.16 12.79
N THR A 41 3.37 10.61 13.02
CA THR A 41 4.60 10.10 12.42
C THR A 41 5.54 9.43 13.42
N GLU A 42 5.11 9.24 14.67
CA GLU A 42 5.96 8.73 15.78
C GLU A 42 6.80 7.49 15.43
N ARG A 43 6.25 6.56 14.62
CA ARG A 43 6.96 5.34 14.18
C ARG A 43 8.07 5.56 13.16
N VAL A 44 8.15 6.74 12.55
CA VAL A 44 9.13 7.08 11.51
C VAL A 44 9.90 8.36 11.82
N ASP A 45 9.67 8.98 12.99
CA ASP A 45 10.33 10.24 13.36
C ASP A 45 11.85 10.06 13.52
N HIS A 46 12.32 8.89 13.98
CA HIS A 46 13.75 8.61 14.15
C HIS A 46 14.51 8.36 12.85
N ILE A 47 13.81 8.02 11.76
CA ILE A 47 14.39 7.91 10.41
C ILE A 47 14.14 9.15 9.56
N TYR A 48 13.37 10.11 10.06
CA TYR A 48 13.10 11.35 9.35
C TYR A 48 14.37 12.19 9.25
N GLN A 49 14.66 12.63 8.02
CA GLN A 49 15.84 13.44 7.73
C GLN A 49 15.40 14.89 7.56
N ASP A 50 16.19 15.82 8.11
CA ASP A 50 15.92 17.24 7.93
C ASP A 50 15.92 17.58 6.42
N PRO A 51 14.94 18.32 5.89
CA PRO A 51 14.91 18.71 4.48
C PRO A 51 16.18 19.45 4.01
N HIS A 52 16.93 20.07 4.92
CA HIS A 52 18.19 20.78 4.64
C HIS A 52 19.41 19.84 4.64
N THR A 53 19.24 18.56 4.97
CA THR A 53 20.32 17.57 4.88
C THR A 53 20.73 17.41 3.42
N CYS A 54 22.03 17.24 3.14
CA CYS A 54 22.48 16.97 1.78
C CYS A 54 21.95 15.61 1.32
N ASN A 55 21.07 15.62 0.32
CA ASN A 55 20.49 14.44 -0.35
C ASN A 55 19.68 13.52 0.60
N PRO A 56 18.54 14.00 1.14
CA PRO A 56 17.70 13.17 1.98
C PRO A 56 17.17 11.98 1.16
N LYS A 57 17.10 10.80 1.79
CA LYS A 57 16.60 9.56 1.17
C LYS A 57 15.23 9.16 1.66
N PHE A 58 14.66 9.86 2.64
CA PHE A 58 13.33 9.59 3.17
C PHE A 58 12.44 10.82 3.00
N HIS A 59 11.34 10.66 2.28
CA HIS A 59 10.42 11.75 1.93
C HIS A 59 8.98 11.39 2.31
N LEU A 60 8.24 12.34 2.85
CA LEU A 60 6.84 12.15 3.21
C LEU A 60 5.94 13.03 2.35
N HIS A 61 4.92 12.41 1.76
CA HIS A 61 3.91 13.06 0.92
C HIS A 61 2.55 13.01 1.60
N TYR A 62 1.81 14.12 1.54
CA TYR A 62 0.41 14.08 1.96
C TYR A 62 -0.46 13.41 0.90
N GLY A 63 -1.20 12.38 1.33
CA GLY A 63 -2.15 11.67 0.48
C GLY A 63 -3.07 10.75 1.24
N ASP A 64 -4.11 10.30 0.55
CA ASP A 64 -5.09 9.34 1.05
C ASP A 64 -5.44 8.33 -0.05
N LEU A 65 -5.71 7.09 0.33
CA LEU A 65 -6.07 6.01 -0.58
C LEU A 65 -7.46 6.21 -1.21
N SER A 66 -8.29 7.08 -0.63
CA SER A 66 -9.58 7.48 -1.22
C SER A 66 -9.45 8.54 -2.32
N ASP A 67 -8.30 9.21 -2.48
CA ASP A 67 -8.11 10.31 -3.44
C ASP A 67 -7.25 9.90 -4.64
N THR A 68 -7.92 9.48 -5.72
CA THR A 68 -7.28 9.09 -6.99
C THR A 68 -6.37 10.16 -7.56
N SER A 69 -6.76 11.44 -7.46
CA SER A 69 -6.03 12.55 -8.08
C SER A 69 -4.70 12.78 -7.37
N ASN A 70 -4.71 12.69 -6.04
CA ASN A 70 -3.53 12.81 -5.21
C ASN A 70 -2.56 11.62 -5.42
N LEU A 71 -3.06 10.39 -5.41
CA LEU A 71 -2.24 9.20 -5.65
C LEU A 71 -1.55 9.24 -7.03
N THR A 72 -2.31 9.60 -8.07
CA THR A 72 -1.77 9.73 -9.43
C THR A 72 -0.69 10.80 -9.49
N ARG A 73 -0.89 11.94 -8.82
CA ARG A 73 0.12 13.01 -8.76
C ARG A 73 1.41 12.54 -8.06
N ILE A 74 1.29 11.86 -6.92
CA ILE A 74 2.45 11.32 -6.18
C ILE A 74 3.21 10.31 -7.04
N LEU A 75 2.51 9.36 -7.67
CA LEU A 75 3.15 8.38 -8.57
C LEU A 75 3.84 9.06 -9.76
N ARG A 76 3.24 10.12 -10.32
CA ARG A 76 3.84 10.90 -11.41
C ARG A 76 5.13 11.59 -10.98
N GLU A 77 5.15 12.18 -9.79
CA GLU A 77 6.30 12.91 -9.24
C GLU A 77 7.42 11.96 -8.79
N VAL A 78 7.07 10.87 -8.09
CA VAL A 78 8.02 9.92 -7.49
C VAL A 78 8.58 8.95 -8.52
N GLN A 79 7.79 8.53 -9.51
CA GLN A 79 8.19 7.54 -10.52
C GLN A 79 8.84 6.28 -9.89
N PRO A 80 8.19 5.59 -8.93
CA PRO A 80 8.82 4.54 -8.14
C PRO A 80 9.17 3.30 -8.96
N ASP A 81 10.25 2.61 -8.58
CA ASP A 81 10.58 1.27 -9.07
C ASP A 81 9.73 0.20 -8.34
N GLU A 82 9.38 0.45 -7.08
CA GLU A 82 8.63 -0.48 -6.23
C GLU A 82 7.55 0.28 -5.44
N VAL A 83 6.30 -0.20 -5.46
CA VAL A 83 5.17 0.33 -4.69
C VAL A 83 4.71 -0.74 -3.70
N TYR A 84 4.68 -0.39 -2.43
CA TYR A 84 4.20 -1.25 -1.34
C TYR A 84 2.89 -0.69 -0.80
N ASN A 85 1.77 -1.32 -1.13
CA ASN A 85 0.46 -0.89 -0.66
C ASN A 85 0.13 -1.50 0.71
N LEU A 86 0.59 -0.84 1.78
CA LEU A 86 0.36 -1.27 3.18
C LEU A 86 -0.71 -0.42 3.89
N GLY A 87 -1.12 0.70 3.31
CA GLY A 87 -2.20 1.53 3.83
C GLY A 87 -3.56 0.81 3.78
N ALA A 88 -4.27 0.84 4.89
CA ALA A 88 -5.59 0.20 5.04
C ALA A 88 -6.33 0.73 6.28
N MET A 89 -7.64 0.55 6.31
CA MET A 89 -8.44 0.45 7.53
C MET A 89 -8.29 -0.98 8.08
N SER A 90 -7.19 -1.24 8.79
CA SER A 90 -6.72 -2.61 9.08
C SER A 90 -7.37 -3.31 10.29
N HIS A 91 -8.31 -2.66 10.99
CA HIS A 91 -8.92 -3.24 12.19
C HIS A 91 -10.23 -3.96 11.85
N VAL A 92 -10.25 -5.29 11.95
CA VAL A 92 -11.39 -6.14 11.57
C VAL A 92 -12.69 -5.70 12.24
N ALA A 93 -12.70 -5.46 13.56
CA ALA A 93 -13.93 -5.05 14.26
C ALA A 93 -14.49 -3.70 13.75
N VAL A 94 -13.62 -2.69 13.56
CA VAL A 94 -14.03 -1.36 13.09
C VAL A 94 -14.57 -1.42 11.65
N SER A 95 -14.15 -2.40 10.85
CA SER A 95 -14.72 -2.58 9.50
C SER A 95 -16.22 -2.86 9.49
N PHE A 96 -16.79 -3.40 10.57
CA PHE A 96 -18.24 -3.55 10.70
C PHE A 96 -18.95 -2.23 11.02
N GLU A 97 -18.26 -1.30 11.68
CA GLU A 97 -18.79 0.02 12.02
C GLU A 97 -18.67 1.00 10.85
N SER A 98 -17.68 0.84 9.98
CA SER A 98 -17.43 1.72 8.82
C SER A 98 -17.14 0.94 7.53
N PRO A 99 -18.05 0.05 7.09
CA PRO A 99 -17.80 -0.88 5.99
C PRO A 99 -17.58 -0.19 4.64
N GLU A 100 -18.28 0.91 4.37
CA GLU A 100 -18.10 1.68 3.12
C GLU A 100 -16.71 2.32 3.06
N TYR A 101 -16.25 2.92 4.16
CA TYR A 101 -14.91 3.48 4.24
C TYR A 101 -13.84 2.39 4.11
N THR A 102 -14.03 1.24 4.77
CA THR A 102 -13.12 0.09 4.59
C THR A 102 -13.08 -0.38 3.15
N ALA A 103 -14.21 -0.48 2.44
CA ALA A 103 -14.21 -0.83 1.03
C ALA A 103 -13.53 0.24 0.16
N ASP A 104 -13.78 1.52 0.43
CA ASP A 104 -13.21 2.61 -0.35
C ASP A 104 -11.67 2.68 -0.23
N VAL A 105 -11.14 2.41 0.96
CA VAL A 105 -9.70 2.40 1.20
C VAL A 105 -9.05 1.07 0.79
N ASP A 106 -9.55 -0.05 1.30
CA ASP A 106 -8.85 -1.33 1.23
C ASP A 106 -9.06 -2.06 -0.09
N ALA A 107 -10.18 -1.80 -0.78
CA ALA A 107 -10.48 -2.36 -2.10
C ALA A 107 -10.19 -1.33 -3.21
N MET A 108 -10.91 -0.20 -3.18
CA MET A 108 -10.80 0.79 -4.26
C MET A 108 -9.45 1.52 -4.24
N GLY A 109 -8.82 1.71 -3.08
CA GLY A 109 -7.46 2.26 -3.00
C GLY A 109 -6.42 1.44 -3.77
N THR A 110 -6.50 0.10 -3.72
CA THR A 110 -5.64 -0.78 -4.51
C THR A 110 -5.86 -0.59 -6.01
N LEU A 111 -7.12 -0.55 -6.45
CA LEU A 111 -7.45 -0.28 -7.86
C LEU A 111 -6.89 1.08 -8.29
N ARG A 112 -7.06 2.14 -7.48
CA ARG A 112 -6.56 3.48 -7.80
C ARG A 112 -5.05 3.50 -8.03
N LEU A 113 -4.27 2.78 -7.21
CA LEU A 113 -2.82 2.69 -7.37
C LEU A 113 -2.43 1.93 -8.64
N LEU A 114 -3.01 0.75 -8.86
CA LEU A 114 -2.74 -0.07 -10.06
C LEU A 114 -3.10 0.69 -11.34
N GLU A 115 -4.26 1.34 -11.34
CA GLU A 115 -4.73 2.12 -12.47
C GLU A 115 -3.90 3.38 -12.69
N ALA A 116 -3.43 4.05 -11.63
CA ALA A 116 -2.52 5.17 -11.76
C ALA A 116 -1.16 4.75 -12.35
N ILE A 117 -0.60 3.59 -11.95
CA ILE A 117 0.62 3.02 -12.54
C ILE A 117 0.40 2.78 -14.05
N ARG A 118 -0.72 2.17 -14.42
CA ARG A 118 -1.09 1.93 -15.83
C ARG A 118 -1.30 3.21 -16.61
N PHE A 119 -2.07 4.15 -16.07
CA PHE A 119 -2.38 5.43 -16.70
C PHE A 119 -1.12 6.26 -16.98
N LEU A 120 -0.11 6.18 -16.11
CA LEU A 120 1.17 6.87 -16.25
C LEU A 120 2.18 6.12 -17.14
N GLY A 121 1.84 4.94 -17.68
CA GLY A 121 2.74 4.15 -18.52
C GLY A 121 3.91 3.52 -17.75
N LEU A 122 3.72 3.22 -16.46
CA LEU A 122 4.76 2.72 -15.56
C LEU A 122 4.78 1.20 -15.42
N GLU A 123 3.98 0.47 -16.19
CA GLU A 123 3.74 -0.98 -16.03
C GLU A 123 5.01 -1.82 -16.16
N LYS A 124 5.97 -1.38 -16.99
CA LYS A 124 7.25 -2.07 -17.21
C LYS A 124 8.34 -1.67 -16.22
N LYS A 125 8.13 -0.61 -15.46
CA LYS A 125 9.09 -0.06 -14.50
C LYS A 125 8.72 -0.46 -13.08
N THR A 126 7.48 -0.18 -12.68
CA THR A 126 7.03 -0.27 -11.30
C THR A 126 6.56 -1.68 -10.96
N ARG A 127 7.15 -2.25 -9.91
CA ARG A 127 6.65 -3.47 -9.25
C ARG A 127 5.68 -3.08 -8.15
N PHE A 128 4.59 -3.81 -8.00
CA PHE A 128 3.54 -3.56 -7.03
C PHE A 128 3.44 -4.72 -6.04
N TYR A 129 3.41 -4.40 -4.75
CA TYR A 129 3.14 -5.33 -3.68
C TYR A 129 1.81 -4.95 -3.01
N GLN A 130 0.85 -5.87 -3.02
CA GLN A 130 -0.40 -5.74 -2.29
C GLN A 130 -0.32 -6.45 -0.93
N ALA A 131 -0.55 -5.73 0.17
CA ALA A 131 -0.76 -6.35 1.47
C ALA A 131 -2.11 -7.08 1.53
N SER A 132 -2.10 -8.35 1.08
CA SER A 132 -3.15 -9.32 1.34
C SER A 132 -3.06 -9.87 2.77
N THR A 133 -3.92 -10.81 3.16
CA THR A 133 -4.04 -11.24 4.56
C THR A 133 -4.58 -12.66 4.68
N SER A 134 -4.26 -13.35 5.78
CA SER A 134 -4.89 -14.63 6.11
C SER A 134 -6.39 -14.50 6.41
N GLU A 135 -6.90 -13.29 6.69
CA GLU A 135 -8.33 -13.04 6.87
C GLU A 135 -9.17 -13.40 5.62
N LEU A 136 -8.54 -13.50 4.44
CA LEU A 136 -9.18 -13.98 3.22
C LEU A 136 -9.73 -15.41 3.38
N TYR A 137 -9.08 -16.24 4.20
CA TYR A 137 -9.53 -17.61 4.45
C TYR A 137 -10.72 -17.69 5.41
N GLY A 138 -10.95 -16.68 6.25
CA GLY A 138 -12.07 -16.55 7.20
C GLY A 138 -12.62 -17.88 7.73
N LEU A 139 -13.75 -18.34 7.20
CA LEU A 139 -14.23 -19.71 7.48
C LEU A 139 -13.36 -20.71 6.71
N VAL A 140 -12.28 -21.16 7.35
CA VAL A 140 -11.22 -21.95 6.72
C VAL A 140 -11.74 -23.21 6.02
N GLN A 141 -11.28 -23.43 4.79
CA GLN A 141 -11.67 -24.59 3.97
C GLN A 141 -10.63 -25.74 4.03
N GLU A 142 -9.38 -25.43 4.40
CA GLU A 142 -8.28 -26.39 4.57
C GLU A 142 -7.45 -26.02 5.81
N ILE A 143 -6.74 -27.00 6.40
CA ILE A 143 -5.82 -26.81 7.54
C ILE A 143 -4.54 -27.64 7.30
N PRO A 144 -3.34 -27.02 7.28
CA PRO A 144 -3.09 -25.57 7.27
C PRO A 144 -3.55 -24.92 5.96
N GLN A 145 -3.73 -23.61 5.97
CA GLN A 145 -4.03 -22.85 4.75
C GLN A 145 -2.76 -22.65 3.92
N LYS A 146 -2.93 -22.60 2.60
CA LYS A 146 -1.87 -22.35 1.59
C LYS A 146 -2.43 -21.51 0.44
N GLU A 147 -1.57 -21.12 -0.50
CA GLU A 147 -1.91 -20.25 -1.63
C GLU A 147 -3.05 -20.80 -2.51
N THR A 148 -3.27 -22.11 -2.52
CA THR A 148 -4.37 -22.75 -3.27
C THR A 148 -5.62 -23.03 -2.44
N THR A 149 -5.60 -22.75 -1.13
CA THR A 149 -6.78 -22.95 -0.27
C THR A 149 -7.88 -21.96 -0.68
N PRO A 150 -9.14 -22.40 -0.85
CA PRO A 150 -10.22 -21.49 -1.23
C PRO A 150 -10.50 -20.41 -0.17
N PHE A 151 -10.80 -19.19 -0.62
CA PHE A 151 -11.14 -18.06 0.25
C PHE A 151 -12.60 -18.12 0.73
N TYR A 152 -12.83 -17.66 1.96
CA TYR A 152 -14.16 -17.52 2.56
C TYR A 152 -14.15 -16.36 3.59
N PRO A 153 -14.22 -15.10 3.14
CA PRO A 153 -14.11 -13.94 4.04
C PRO A 153 -15.30 -13.85 5.01
N ARG A 154 -15.06 -13.32 6.21
CA ARG A 154 -16.06 -13.24 7.31
C ARG A 154 -16.24 -11.83 7.90
N SER A 155 -15.69 -10.80 7.24
CA SER A 155 -15.81 -9.40 7.66
C SER A 155 -15.79 -8.45 6.44
N PRO A 156 -16.31 -7.21 6.56
CA PRO A 156 -16.16 -6.20 5.51
C PRO A 156 -14.69 -5.96 5.12
N TYR A 157 -13.78 -5.95 6.10
CA TYR A 157 -12.33 -5.93 5.87
C TYR A 157 -11.86 -7.06 4.95
N ALA A 158 -12.20 -8.31 5.27
CA ALA A 158 -11.78 -9.48 4.49
C ALA A 158 -12.37 -9.47 3.08
N VAL A 159 -13.61 -9.00 2.91
CA VAL A 159 -14.25 -8.85 1.59
C VAL A 159 -13.54 -7.78 0.77
N ALA A 160 -13.22 -6.63 1.36
CA ALA A 160 -12.48 -5.57 0.68
C ALA A 160 -11.06 -6.03 0.28
N LYS A 161 -10.35 -6.73 1.17
CA LYS A 161 -9.05 -7.31 0.86
C LYS A 161 -9.13 -8.41 -0.20
N LEU A 162 -10.23 -9.16 -0.28
CA LEU A 162 -10.45 -10.17 -1.33
C LEU A 162 -10.61 -9.50 -2.70
N TYR A 163 -11.31 -8.37 -2.78
CA TYR A 163 -11.33 -7.57 -3.99
C TYR A 163 -9.92 -7.10 -4.37
N ALA A 164 -9.17 -6.54 -3.41
CA ALA A 164 -7.82 -6.06 -3.64
C ALA A 164 -6.87 -7.16 -4.13
N TYR A 165 -7.00 -8.38 -3.59
CA TYR A 165 -6.28 -9.55 -4.06
C TYR A 165 -6.59 -9.83 -5.54
N TRP A 166 -7.88 -9.96 -5.89
CA TRP A 166 -8.28 -10.33 -7.25
C TRP A 166 -8.02 -9.24 -8.28
N ILE A 167 -8.19 -7.97 -7.93
CA ILE A 167 -7.87 -6.89 -8.87
C ILE A 167 -6.36 -6.83 -9.14
N THR A 168 -5.52 -7.13 -8.15
CA THR A 168 -4.07 -7.23 -8.32
C THR A 168 -3.70 -8.38 -9.26
N VAL A 169 -4.27 -9.58 -9.03
CA VAL A 169 -4.12 -10.74 -9.93
C VAL A 169 -4.54 -10.38 -11.36
N ASN A 170 -5.69 -9.73 -11.51
CA ASN A 170 -6.22 -9.36 -12.81
C ASN A 170 -5.32 -8.37 -13.57
N TYR A 171 -4.72 -7.38 -12.89
CA TYR A 171 -3.79 -6.45 -13.53
C TYR A 171 -2.47 -7.11 -13.93
N ARG A 172 -1.96 -8.07 -13.14
CA ARG A 172 -0.82 -8.91 -13.52
C ARG A 172 -1.12 -9.70 -14.79
N GLU A 173 -2.26 -10.39 -14.84
CA GLU A 173 -2.62 -11.27 -15.96
C GLU A 173 -3.03 -10.50 -17.22
N SER A 174 -3.76 -9.38 -17.07
CA SER A 174 -4.31 -8.62 -18.21
C SER A 174 -3.30 -7.64 -18.83
N TYR A 175 -2.40 -7.07 -18.01
CA TYR A 175 -1.48 -6.01 -18.46
C TYR A 175 0.01 -6.39 -18.34
N GLY A 176 0.32 -7.58 -17.81
CA GLY A 176 1.70 -8.03 -17.63
C GLY A 176 2.47 -7.25 -16.56
N MET A 177 1.76 -6.58 -15.65
CA MET A 177 2.37 -5.87 -14.52
C MET A 177 3.00 -6.86 -13.54
N TYR A 178 4.13 -6.48 -12.92
CA TYR A 178 4.66 -7.21 -11.77
C TYR A 178 3.88 -6.80 -10.52
N ALA A 179 2.73 -7.43 -10.30
CA ALA A 179 1.78 -7.13 -9.23
C ALA A 179 1.30 -8.42 -8.58
#